data_AF-A0A2Z6CTI2-F1
#
_entry.id   AF-A0A2Z6CTI2-F1
#
_cell.length_a   1.000
_cell.length_b   1.000
_cell.length_c   1.000
_cell.angle_alpha   90.00
_cell.angle_beta   90.00
_cell.angle_gamma   90.00
#
_symmetry.space_group_name_H-M   'P 1'
#
loop_
_entity.id
_entity.type
_entity.pdbx_description
1 polymer ?
#
loop_
_entity_poly.entity_id
_entity_poly.type
_entity_poly.pdbx_seq_one_letter_code
_entity_poly.pdbx_strand_id
1 'polypeptide(L)'
;MNQNKENLVKLEDPEFSQYFTVYGDNQIEARYVLSTNLMAKLVQFRKKARKNIYVSFVQNMIYIAVEYADDIFEPKLFKKMLSFAPMREYFENIHLMLDIVEDLNLNRHIWGKD
;
A
#
# COMPACT_ATOMS: atom_id res chain seq x y z
N MET A 1 1.20 -5.33 18.01
CA MET A 1 1.46 -6.70 17.50
C MET A 1 2.86 -7.09 17.91
N ASN A 2 3.01 -8.20 18.65
CA ASN A 2 4.32 -8.81 18.93
C ASN A 2 4.80 -9.47 17.64
N GLN A 3 5.77 -8.86 16.96
CA GLN A 3 6.37 -9.42 15.74
C GLN A 3 7.48 -10.39 16.14
N ASN A 4 7.18 -11.69 16.18
CA ASN A 4 8.18 -12.74 16.40
C ASN A 4 9.03 -12.92 15.12
N LYS A 5 10.34 -13.14 15.28
CA LYS A 5 11.27 -13.42 14.17
C LYS A 5 10.85 -14.62 13.30
N GLU A 6 10.02 -15.52 13.83
CA GLU A 6 9.59 -16.75 13.18
C GLU A 6 8.72 -16.51 11.93
N ASN A 7 8.00 -15.38 11.87
CA ASN A 7 7.08 -15.08 10.77
C ASN A 7 7.71 -14.17 9.70
N LEU A 8 9.00 -13.84 9.82
CA LEU A 8 9.68 -12.98 8.85
C LEU A 8 9.91 -13.74 7.54
N VAL A 9 9.38 -13.22 6.44
CA VAL A 9 9.58 -13.76 5.09
C VAL A 9 10.74 -13.04 4.42
N LYS A 10 11.78 -13.79 4.04
CA LYS A 10 12.92 -13.25 3.29
C LYS A 10 12.66 -13.31 1.80
N LEU A 11 12.64 -12.15 1.14
CA LEU A 11 12.52 -12.03 -0.31
C LEU A 11 13.85 -11.59 -0.92
N GLU A 12 14.12 -12.01 -2.15
CA GLU A 12 15.41 -11.76 -2.81
C GLU A 12 15.40 -10.48 -3.68
N ASP A 13 14.31 -9.70 -3.65
CA ASP A 13 14.21 -8.43 -4.37
C ASP A 13 14.87 -7.31 -3.55
N PRO A 14 16.04 -6.78 -3.98
CA PRO A 14 16.80 -5.83 -3.17
C PRO A 14 16.11 -4.47 -3.07
N GLU A 15 15.40 -4.06 -4.11
CA GLU A 15 14.74 -2.75 -4.14
C GLU A 15 13.48 -2.76 -3.27
N PHE A 16 12.68 -3.82 -3.37
CA PHE A 16 11.53 -4.02 -2.48
C PHE A 16 11.94 -4.07 -1.01
N SER A 17 13.02 -4.79 -0.71
CA SER A 17 13.54 -4.96 0.66
C SER A 17 14.07 -3.65 1.29
N GLN A 18 14.31 -2.60 0.50
CA GLN A 18 14.63 -1.27 1.03
C GLN A 18 13.42 -0.57 1.66
N TYR A 19 12.20 -0.93 1.24
CA TYR A 19 10.98 -0.23 1.64
C TYR A 19 10.04 -1.11 2.46
N PHE A 20 10.12 -2.43 2.32
CA PHE A 20 9.18 -3.35 2.93
C PHE A 20 9.89 -4.42 3.75
N THR A 21 9.34 -4.69 4.93
CA THR A 21 9.61 -5.89 5.70
C THR A 21 8.36 -6.76 5.67
N VAL A 22 8.49 -8.04 5.32
CA VAL A 22 7.35 -8.93 5.10
C VAL A 22 7.21 -9.91 6.24
N TYR A 23 6.00 -10.00 6.77
CA TYR A 23 5.61 -10.98 7.76
C TYR A 23 4.49 -11.84 7.17
N GLY A 24 4.51 -13.14 7.47
CA GLY A 24 3.46 -14.06 7.03
C GLY A 24 3.57 -15.42 7.72
N ASP A 25 2.45 -16.12 7.77
CA ASP A 25 2.34 -17.42 8.42
C ASP A 25 2.92 -18.56 7.57
N ASN A 26 3.03 -18.34 6.24
CA ASN A 26 3.55 -19.29 5.29
C ASN A 26 4.51 -18.62 4.29
N GLN A 27 5.76 -19.07 4.31
CA GLN A 27 6.85 -18.59 3.44
C GLN A 27 6.58 -18.81 1.94
N ILE A 28 5.94 -19.93 1.60
CA ILE A 28 5.66 -20.30 0.20
C ILE A 28 4.53 -19.43 -0.33
N GLU A 29 3.42 -19.36 0.40
CA GLU A 29 2.25 -18.54 0.04
C GLU A 29 2.61 -17.07 -0.12
N ALA A 30 3.43 -16.52 0.78
CA ALA A 30 3.90 -15.14 0.70
C ALA A 30 4.64 -14.84 -0.61
N ARG A 31 5.43 -15.79 -1.14
CA ARG A 31 6.13 -15.64 -2.44
C ARG A 31 5.19 -15.77 -3.64
N TYR A 32 4.13 -16.56 -3.52
CA TYR A 32 3.09 -16.65 -4.55
C TYR A 32 2.28 -15.35 -4.66
N VAL A 33 1.89 -14.79 -3.52
CA VAL A 33 1.18 -13.51 -3.47
C VAL A 33 2.09 -12.37 -3.93
N LEU A 34 3.29 -12.27 -3.35
CA LEU A 34 4.29 -11.25 -3.68
C LEU A 34 5.13 -11.66 -4.90
N SER A 35 4.45 -11.84 -6.03
CA SER A 35 5.15 -12.00 -7.31
C SER A 35 6.07 -10.81 -7.59
N THR A 36 7.13 -11.02 -8.38
CA THR A 36 8.07 -9.96 -8.77
C THR A 36 7.37 -8.73 -9.36
N ASN A 37 6.30 -8.94 -10.13
CA ASN A 37 5.50 -7.86 -10.70
C ASN A 37 4.78 -7.05 -9.60
N LEU A 38 4.15 -7.72 -8.64
CA LEU A 38 3.47 -7.05 -7.53
C LEU A 38 4.44 -6.28 -6.64
N MET A 39 5.60 -6.86 -6.34
CA MET A 39 6.66 -6.19 -5.58
C MET A 39 7.10 -4.89 -6.29
N ALA A 40 7.37 -4.95 -7.59
CA ALA A 40 7.74 -3.77 -8.37
C ALA A 40 6.65 -2.69 -8.36
N LYS A 41 5.37 -3.09 -8.52
CA LYS A 41 4.23 -2.16 -8.45
C LYS A 41 4.12 -1.48 -7.07
N LEU A 42 4.28 -2.24 -6.00
CA LEU A 42 4.28 -1.71 -4.63
C LEU A 42 5.42 -0.72 -4.39
N VAL A 43 6.62 -1.00 -4.92
CA VAL A 43 7.76 -0.08 -4.88
C VAL A 43 7.44 1.22 -5.61
N GLN A 44 6.89 1.14 -6.82
CA GLN A 44 6.55 2.32 -7.62
C GLN A 44 5.47 3.16 -6.93
N PHE A 45 4.41 2.51 -6.44
CA PHE A 45 3.35 3.18 -5.70
C PHE A 45 3.90 3.87 -4.44
N ARG A 46 4.75 3.19 -3.67
CA ARG A 46 5.44 3.79 -2.50
C ARG A 46 6.24 5.03 -2.90
N LYS A 47 7.03 4.97 -3.97
CA LYS A 47 7.84 6.10 -4.45
C LYS A 47 6.98 7.27 -4.89
N LYS A 48 5.84 7.00 -5.54
CA LYS A 48 4.85 8.00 -5.95
C LYS A 48 4.18 8.65 -4.74
N ALA A 49 3.76 7.85 -3.76
CA ALA A 49 3.14 8.32 -2.52
C ALA A 49 4.10 9.14 -1.64
N ARG A 50 5.41 8.87 -1.72
CA ARG A 50 6.47 9.46 -0.89
C ARG A 50 6.19 9.35 0.62
N LYS A 51 5.48 8.28 1.00
CA LYS A 51 5.01 8.01 2.37
C LYS A 51 5.24 6.54 2.68
N ASN A 52 5.22 6.19 3.96
CA ASN A 52 5.16 4.78 4.33
C ASN A 52 3.82 4.21 3.89
N ILE A 53 3.87 3.02 3.31
CA ILE A 53 2.69 2.28 2.92
C ILE A 53 2.73 0.90 3.59
N TYR A 54 1.56 0.46 4.02
CA TYR A 54 1.37 -0.82 4.68
C TYR A 54 0.37 -1.62 3.85
N VAL A 55 0.70 -2.88 3.58
CA VAL A 55 -0.13 -3.75 2.76
C VAL A 55 -0.33 -5.06 3.49
N SER A 56 -1.58 -5.52 3.53
CA SER A 56 -1.95 -6.82 4.09
C SER A 56 -2.82 -7.57 3.10
N PHE A 57 -2.56 -8.86 2.98
CA PHE A 57 -3.35 -9.79 2.17
C PHE A 57 -4.06 -10.73 3.13
N VAL A 58 -5.38 -10.71 3.11
CA VAL A 58 -6.21 -11.58 3.96
C VAL A 58 -7.31 -12.16 3.10
N GLN A 59 -7.31 -13.48 2.93
CA GLN A 59 -8.23 -14.17 2.02
C GLN A 59 -8.13 -13.56 0.60
N ASN A 60 -9.24 -13.14 0.02
CA ASN A 60 -9.31 -12.53 -1.32
C ASN A 60 -9.27 -11.00 -1.29
N MET A 61 -8.89 -10.41 -0.15
CA MET A 61 -8.89 -8.97 0.07
C MET A 61 -7.47 -8.45 0.25
N ILE A 62 -7.21 -7.29 -0.34
CA ILE A 62 -5.99 -6.52 -0.13
C ILE A 62 -6.37 -5.26 0.63
N TYR A 63 -5.71 -5.05 1.76
CA TYR A 63 -5.83 -3.87 2.57
C TYR A 63 -4.58 -3.03 2.40
N ILE A 64 -4.77 -1.73 2.15
CA ILE A 64 -3.67 -0.81 1.94
C ILE A 64 -3.89 0.41 2.80
N ALA A 65 -2.88 0.73 3.61
CA ALA A 65 -2.83 1.95 4.38
C ALA A 65 -1.65 2.79 3.91
N VAL A 66 -1.89 4.10 3.79
CA VAL A 66 -0.86 5.09 3.50
C VAL A 66 -0.74 5.98 4.74
N GLU A 67 0.47 6.19 5.23
CA GLU A 67 0.70 7.04 6.40
C GLU A 67 0.37 8.50 6.08
N TYR A 68 -0.46 9.11 6.93
CA TYR A 68 -0.75 10.53 6.91
C TYR A 68 -0.57 11.09 8.32
N ALA A 69 0.10 12.23 8.43
CA ALA A 69 0.32 12.91 9.71
C ALA A 69 -0.90 13.73 10.16
N ASP A 70 -1.75 14.12 9.22
CA ASP A 70 -2.88 15.04 9.42
C ASP A 70 -4.23 14.33 9.20
N ASP A 71 -5.29 14.87 9.80
CA ASP A 71 -6.69 14.48 9.53
C ASP A 71 -7.10 14.87 8.10
N ILE A 72 -6.65 14.07 7.12
CA ILE A 72 -6.89 14.30 5.69
C ILE A 72 -8.35 14.17 5.25
N PHE A 73 -9.24 13.73 6.14
CA PHE A 73 -10.68 13.62 5.87
C PHE A 73 -11.49 14.69 6.62
N GLU A 74 -10.88 15.45 7.52
CA GLU A 74 -11.56 16.52 8.22
C GLU A 74 -11.34 17.87 7.53
N PRO A 75 -12.40 18.48 6.95
CA PRO A 75 -12.28 19.84 6.47
C PRO A 75 -11.83 20.73 7.63
N LYS A 76 -10.77 21.53 7.45
CA LYS A 76 -10.35 22.54 8.45
C LYS A 76 -11.43 23.63 8.54
N LEU A 77 -12.49 23.38 9.31
CA LEU A 77 -13.73 24.18 9.39
C LEU A 77 -13.47 25.64 9.78
N PHE A 78 -12.38 25.89 10.50
CA PHE A 78 -11.99 27.23 10.99
C PHE A 78 -11.02 27.99 10.06
N LYS A 79 -10.65 27.43 8.90
CA LYS A 79 -9.92 28.14 7.83
C LYS A 79 -10.85 28.36 6.64
N LYS A 80 -10.74 29.53 5.98
CA LYS A 80 -11.52 29.84 4.77
C LYS A 80 -11.27 28.74 3.71
N MET A 81 -12.30 27.94 3.44
CA MET A 81 -12.31 26.90 2.39
C MET A 81 -12.12 27.43 0.95
N LEU A 82 -12.08 28.75 0.78
CA LEU A 82 -11.86 29.43 -0.50
C LEU A 82 -10.38 29.48 -0.93
N SER A 83 -9.44 29.00 -0.10
CA SER A 83 -8.05 28.84 -0.55
C SER A 83 -7.91 27.57 -1.38
N PHE A 84 -7.32 27.66 -2.57
CA PHE A 84 -7.11 26.54 -3.49
C PHE A 84 -6.19 25.43 -2.94
N ALA A 85 -5.28 25.77 -2.03
CA ALA A 85 -4.24 24.86 -1.54
C ALA A 85 -4.78 23.61 -0.79
N PRO A 86 -5.67 23.73 0.22
CA PRO A 86 -6.31 22.56 0.84
C PRO A 86 -7.07 21.68 -0.15
N MET A 87 -7.79 22.28 -1.11
CA MET A 87 -8.55 21.51 -2.11
C MET A 87 -7.63 20.69 -3.02
N ARG A 88 -6.48 21.26 -3.42
CA ARG A 88 -5.45 20.52 -4.17
C ARG A 88 -4.94 19.31 -3.39
N GLU A 89 -4.62 19.47 -2.11
CA GLU A 89 -4.12 18.38 -1.26
C GLU A 89 -5.14 17.24 -1.14
N TYR A 90 -6.42 17.57 -0.92
CA TYR A 90 -7.51 16.59 -0.94
C TYR A 90 -7.61 15.85 -2.28
N PHE A 91 -7.54 16.59 -3.39
CA PHE A 91 -7.59 16.01 -4.73
C PHE A 91 -6.42 15.07 -4.99
N GLU A 92 -5.19 15.48 -4.64
CA GLU A 92 -3.99 14.67 -4.77
C GLU A 92 -4.08 13.38 -3.94
N ASN A 93 -4.64 13.44 -2.73
CA ASN A 93 -4.84 12.27 -1.88
C ASN A 93 -5.86 11.28 -2.46
N ILE A 94 -7.00 11.77 -2.95
CA ILE A 94 -8.01 10.93 -3.61
C ILE A 94 -7.42 10.32 -4.89
N HIS A 95 -6.70 11.11 -5.67
CA HIS A 95 -6.07 10.63 -6.90
C HIS A 95 -5.05 9.53 -6.61
N LEU A 96 -4.20 9.69 -5.58
CA LEU A 96 -3.29 8.64 -5.13
C LEU A 96 -4.03 7.36 -4.71
N MET A 97 -5.19 7.48 -4.04
CA MET A 97 -6.00 6.32 -3.67
C MET A 97 -6.65 5.62 -4.86
N LEU A 98 -6.99 6.34 -5.93
CA LEU A 98 -7.52 5.75 -7.15
C LEU A 98 -6.40 5.09 -7.97
N ASP A 99 -5.25 5.76 -8.04
CA ASP A 99 -4.09 5.28 -8.78
C ASP A 99 -3.59 3.93 -8.27
N ILE A 100 -3.80 3.61 -6.99
CA ILE A 100 -3.40 2.30 -6.45
C ILE A 100 -4.11 1.14 -7.15
N VAL A 101 -5.35 1.35 -7.60
CA VAL A 101 -6.14 0.31 -8.29
C VAL A 101 -5.52 0.04 -9.66
N GLU A 102 -5.13 1.09 -10.37
CA GLU A 102 -4.47 1.01 -11.68
C GLU A 102 -3.01 0.53 -11.56
N ASP A 103 -2.27 1.04 -10.59
CA ASP A 103 -0.87 0.69 -10.35
C ASP A 103 -0.77 -0.79 -9.96
N LEU A 104 -1.69 -1.28 -9.12
CA LEU A 104 -1.71 -2.68 -8.76
C LEU A 104 -2.25 -3.58 -9.86
N ASN A 105 -3.22 -3.10 -10.67
CA ASN A 105 -3.90 -3.83 -11.77
C ASN A 105 -3.77 -5.35 -11.60
N LEU A 106 -4.37 -5.81 -10.49
CA LEU A 106 -4.09 -7.13 -9.96
C LEU A 106 -4.66 -8.14 -10.93
N ASN A 107 -3.84 -9.11 -11.29
CA ASN A 107 -4.28 -10.17 -12.19
C ASN A 107 -5.39 -10.95 -11.47
N ARG A 108 -6.65 -10.79 -11.88
CA ARG A 108 -7.81 -11.46 -11.25
C ARG A 108 -7.79 -13.00 -11.37
N HIS A 109 -6.76 -13.55 -12.02
CA HIS A 109 -6.53 -14.99 -12.19
C HIS A 109 -5.73 -15.65 -11.07
N ILE A 110 -4.97 -14.88 -10.26
CA ILE A 110 -4.24 -15.43 -9.09
C ILE A 110 -5.14 -15.53 -7.85
N TRP A 111 -6.23 -14.77 -7.82
CA TRP A 111 -7.23 -14.78 -6.76
C TRP A 111 -8.39 -15.65 -7.22
N GLY A 112 -8.29 -16.96 -6.94
CA GLY A 112 -9.24 -17.98 -7.37
C GLY A 112 -10.68 -17.63 -7.02
N LYS A 113 -11.58 -18.03 -7.94
CA LYS A 113 -13.03 -18.10 -7.70
C LYS A 113 -13.28 -19.24 -6.74
N ASP A 114 -13.75 -18.91 -5.55
CA ASP A 114 -14.68 -19.76 -4.80
C ASP A 114 -15.98 -18.97 -4.61
#